data_AF-A0A1G8D4J8-F1
#
_entry.id   AF-A0A1G8D4J8-F1
#
_cell.length_a   1.000
_cell.length_b   1.000
_cell.length_c   1.000
_cell.angle_alpha   90.00
_cell.angle_beta   90.00
_cell.angle_gamma   90.00
#
_symmetry.space_group_name_H-M   'P 1'
#
loop_
_entity.id
_entity.type
_entity.pdbx_description
1 polymer ?
#
loop_
_entity_poly.entity_id
_entity_poly.type
_entity_poly.pdbx_seq_one_letter_code
_entity_poly.pdbx_strand_id
1 'polypeptide(L)'
;MAQQTGIVPLVGTLNGINFYYLNGKPIARKAGGGFTRKAIKRKASMQRVRENANEFGHCSAVNKAFRSALYPFYKGHKFTHFHSRLMGLFTRLKALDTTHKRGERRVADGIGQAHGLQLLEQFSYTPACAVPQVLPFGLEVSSDHLALTITDFDIGQVGFVADATHIALTYGVLDFDFDGLDYALHTAPPLVLDRSYAGSALTLEPDTLPSSLGTVLCVLGVRFYQEIDGALYVINEKDSVGIAVLKCV
;
A
#
# COMPACT_ATOMS: atom_id res chain seq x y z
N MET A 1 9.01 -38.18 -12.82
CA MET A 1 9.24 -37.32 -14.00
C MET A 1 10.41 -37.90 -14.77
N ALA A 2 10.35 -37.93 -16.10
CA ALA A 2 11.47 -38.43 -16.91
C ALA A 2 12.67 -37.47 -16.78
N GLN A 3 13.85 -38.01 -16.51
CA GLN A 3 15.10 -37.24 -16.50
C GLN A 3 15.73 -37.33 -17.88
N GLN A 4 16.34 -36.23 -18.32
CA GLN A 4 17.13 -36.25 -19.53
C GLN A 4 18.52 -36.81 -19.18
N THR A 5 18.84 -37.96 -19.74
CA THR A 5 20.17 -38.56 -19.67
C THR A 5 20.88 -38.30 -21.00
N GLY A 6 21.94 -37.49 -20.97
CA GLY A 6 22.70 -37.15 -22.17
C GLY A 6 23.79 -36.12 -21.90
N ILE A 7 24.80 -36.11 -22.76
CA ILE A 7 25.98 -35.23 -22.65
C ILE A 7 25.64 -33.80 -23.10
N VAL A 8 24.63 -33.66 -23.96
CA VAL A 8 24.16 -32.37 -24.48
C VAL A 8 22.96 -31.91 -23.65
N PRO A 9 23.05 -30.75 -22.97
CA PRO A 9 21.91 -30.17 -22.27
C PRO A 9 20.90 -29.63 -23.30
N LEU A 10 19.61 -29.96 -23.11
CA LEU A 10 18.52 -29.43 -23.93
C LEU A 10 17.65 -28.52 -23.06
N VAL A 11 17.35 -27.33 -23.57
CA VAL A 11 16.41 -26.38 -22.93
C VAL A 11 15.46 -25.89 -24.00
N GLY A 12 14.15 -26.04 -23.77
CA GLY A 12 13.12 -25.64 -24.74
C GLY A 12 12.18 -26.79 -25.11
N THR A 13 11.38 -26.60 -26.16
CA THR A 13 10.40 -27.60 -26.62
C THR A 13 10.82 -28.19 -27.96
N LEU A 14 10.97 -29.52 -28.04
CA LEU A 14 11.26 -30.27 -29.25
C LEU A 14 10.27 -31.42 -29.40
N ASN A 15 9.59 -31.50 -30.55
CA ASN A 15 8.63 -32.58 -30.89
C ASN A 15 7.63 -32.93 -29.77
N GLY A 16 7.08 -31.91 -29.11
CA GLY A 16 6.09 -32.14 -28.05
C GLY A 16 6.68 -32.63 -26.73
N ILE A 17 7.99 -32.52 -26.52
CA ILE A 17 8.68 -32.72 -25.24
C ILE A 17 9.35 -31.39 -24.84
N ASN A 18 9.12 -30.96 -23.61
CA ASN A 18 9.69 -29.76 -23.04
C ASN A 18 10.82 -30.15 -22.06
N PHE A 19 12.01 -29.61 -22.31
CA PHE A 19 13.25 -29.86 -21.59
C PHE A 19 13.59 -28.61 -20.75
N TYR A 20 13.80 -28.79 -19.45
CA TYR A 20 14.13 -27.72 -18.51
C TYR A 20 14.84 -28.26 -17.27
N TYR A 21 15.46 -27.37 -16.50
CA TYR A 21 16.08 -27.73 -15.22
C TYR A 21 15.08 -27.57 -14.07
N LEU A 22 14.91 -28.61 -13.26
CA LEU A 22 14.18 -28.56 -12.00
C LEU A 22 15.14 -28.91 -10.87
N ASN A 23 15.38 -27.98 -9.95
CA ASN A 23 16.32 -28.14 -8.84
C ASN A 23 17.71 -28.59 -9.31
N GLY A 24 18.22 -27.98 -10.39
CA GLY A 24 19.52 -28.29 -10.98
C GLY A 24 19.58 -29.60 -11.78
N LYS A 25 18.48 -30.36 -11.90
CA LYS A 25 18.44 -31.63 -12.66
C LYS A 25 17.72 -31.43 -14.00
N PRO A 26 18.26 -31.94 -15.12
CA PRO A 26 17.63 -31.82 -16.43
C PRO A 26 16.44 -32.79 -16.53
N ILE A 27 15.27 -32.24 -16.84
CA ILE A 27 13.98 -32.93 -16.81
C ILE A 27 13.32 -32.79 -18.18
N ALA A 28 12.69 -33.88 -18.64
CA ALA A 28 11.86 -33.90 -19.83
C ALA A 28 10.41 -34.21 -19.46
N ARG A 29 9.47 -33.44 -20.02
CA ARG A 29 8.03 -33.71 -19.88
C ARG A 29 7.31 -33.54 -21.21
N LYS A 30 6.17 -34.20 -21.38
CA LYS A 30 5.29 -33.92 -22.53
C LYS A 30 4.91 -32.44 -22.53
N ALA A 31 5.21 -31.74 -23.62
CA ALA A 31 4.80 -30.38 -23.86
C ALA A 31 3.27 -30.29 -23.89
N GLY A 32 2.71 -29.15 -23.48
CA GLY A 32 1.26 -28.99 -23.33
C GLY A 32 0.69 -29.47 -21.99
N GLY A 33 1.53 -29.98 -21.07
CA GLY A 33 1.19 -30.10 -19.65
C GLY A 33 1.15 -28.74 -18.92
N GLY A 34 1.65 -27.67 -19.55
CA GLY A 34 1.47 -26.30 -19.10
C GLY A 34 0.10 -25.76 -19.50
N PHE A 35 -0.53 -25.02 -18.58
CA PHE A 35 -1.85 -24.44 -18.77
C PHE A 35 -1.89 -23.52 -20.00
N THR A 36 -2.47 -23.98 -21.12
CA THR A 36 -2.69 -23.10 -22.27
C THR A 36 -3.80 -22.10 -21.95
N ARG A 37 -3.75 -20.89 -22.53
CA ARG A 37 -4.80 -19.87 -22.35
C ARG A 37 -6.20 -20.41 -22.64
N LYS A 38 -6.34 -21.24 -23.68
CA LYS A 38 -7.59 -21.94 -24.02
C LYS A 38 -8.02 -22.92 -22.93
N ALA A 39 -7.07 -23.68 -22.35
CA ALA A 39 -7.36 -24.60 -21.25
C ALA A 39 -7.80 -23.88 -19.98
N ILE A 40 -7.13 -22.78 -19.60
CA ILE A 40 -7.51 -21.96 -18.42
C ILE A 40 -8.93 -21.43 -18.59
N LYS A 41 -9.27 -20.90 -19.77
CA LYS A 41 -10.59 -20.34 -20.05
C LYS A 41 -11.71 -21.37 -20.05
N ARG A 42 -11.47 -22.58 -20.56
CA ARG A 42 -12.55 -23.54 -20.88
C ARG A 42 -12.62 -24.80 -20.02
N LYS A 43 -11.51 -25.28 -19.45
CA LYS A 43 -11.53 -26.55 -18.68
C LYS A 43 -12.22 -26.35 -17.33
N ALA A 44 -13.09 -27.29 -16.96
CA ALA A 44 -13.73 -27.32 -15.64
C ALA A 44 -12.70 -27.40 -14.50
N SER A 45 -11.64 -28.21 -14.67
CA SER A 45 -10.54 -28.31 -13.71
C SER A 45 -9.77 -27.00 -13.46
N MET A 46 -9.91 -26.00 -14.35
CA MET A 46 -9.27 -24.69 -14.23
C MET A 46 -10.14 -23.65 -13.54
N GLN A 47 -11.32 -24.02 -13.04
CA GLN A 47 -12.24 -23.10 -12.37
C GLN A 47 -11.55 -22.32 -11.23
N ARG A 48 -10.89 -23.02 -10.30
CA ARG A 48 -10.18 -22.37 -9.17
C ARG A 48 -9.08 -21.43 -9.61
N VAL A 49 -8.42 -21.74 -10.74
CA VAL A 49 -7.38 -20.86 -11.32
C VAL A 49 -8.02 -19.58 -11.85
N ARG A 50 -9.17 -19.67 -12.53
CA ARG A 50 -9.91 -18.50 -13.01
C ARG A 50 -10.44 -17.64 -11.88
N GLU A 51 -11.02 -18.26 -10.86
CA GLU A 51 -11.54 -17.57 -9.67
C GLU A 51 -10.41 -16.77 -8.98
N ASN A 52 -9.28 -17.42 -8.69
CA ASN A 52 -8.14 -16.74 -8.08
C ASN A 52 -7.58 -15.63 -8.98
N ALA A 53 -7.52 -15.85 -10.30
CA ALA A 53 -7.02 -14.85 -11.25
C ALA A 53 -7.94 -13.61 -11.32
N ASN A 54 -9.25 -13.81 -11.25
CA ASN A 54 -10.22 -12.71 -11.24
C ASN A 54 -10.09 -11.87 -9.97
N GLU A 55 -10.10 -12.53 -8.81
CA GLU A 55 -9.90 -11.89 -7.50
C GLU A 55 -8.56 -11.15 -7.39
N PHE A 56 -7.49 -11.73 -7.93
CA PHE A 56 -6.16 -11.07 -7.95
C PHE A 56 -6.15 -9.86 -8.88
N GLY A 57 -6.80 -9.95 -10.04
CA GLY A 57 -6.98 -8.83 -10.96
C GLY A 57 -7.73 -7.67 -10.31
N HIS A 58 -8.80 -7.97 -9.59
CA HIS A 58 -9.55 -7.00 -8.78
C HIS A 58 -8.65 -6.29 -7.76
N CYS A 59 -7.92 -7.05 -6.93
CA CYS A 59 -7.00 -6.49 -5.94
C CYS A 59 -5.90 -5.63 -6.59
N SER A 60 -5.43 -6.00 -7.77
CA SER A 60 -4.42 -5.23 -8.51
C SER A 60 -4.96 -3.88 -9.01
N ALA A 61 -6.22 -3.83 -9.47
CA ALA A 61 -6.88 -2.60 -9.86
C ALA A 61 -7.05 -1.66 -8.66
N VAL A 62 -7.57 -2.18 -7.54
CA VAL A 62 -7.67 -1.45 -6.26
C VAL A 62 -6.32 -0.90 -5.83
N ASN A 63 -5.27 -1.72 -5.85
CA ASN A 63 -3.92 -1.31 -5.47
C ASN A 63 -3.40 -0.14 -6.33
N LYS A 64 -3.64 -0.18 -7.64
CA LYS A 64 -3.24 0.92 -8.54
C LYS A 64 -3.97 2.22 -8.18
N ALA A 65 -5.29 2.17 -8.01
CA ALA A 65 -6.10 3.34 -7.68
C ALA A 65 -5.71 3.91 -6.31
N PHE A 66 -5.61 3.05 -5.30
CA PHE A 66 -5.24 3.45 -3.94
C PHE A 66 -3.84 4.06 -3.84
N ARG A 67 -2.85 3.52 -4.56
CA ARG A 67 -1.52 4.19 -4.66
C ARG A 67 -1.59 5.54 -5.34
N SER A 68 -2.47 5.70 -6.33
CA SER A 68 -2.65 7.00 -7.01
C SER A 68 -3.23 8.02 -6.03
N ALA A 69 -4.20 7.61 -5.22
CA ALA A 69 -4.79 8.43 -4.16
C ALA A 69 -3.77 8.85 -3.08
N LEU A 70 -2.86 7.95 -2.70
CA LEU A 70 -1.80 8.24 -1.73
C LEU A 70 -0.59 8.99 -2.30
N TYR A 71 -0.50 9.15 -3.63
CA TYR A 71 0.67 9.75 -4.27
C TYR A 71 1.08 11.13 -3.73
N PRO A 72 0.16 12.04 -3.36
CA PRO A 72 0.52 13.34 -2.78
C PRO A 72 1.43 13.23 -1.55
N PHE A 73 1.27 12.20 -0.72
CA PHE A 73 2.05 12.02 0.52
C PHE A 73 3.50 11.55 0.27
N TYR A 74 3.77 10.87 -0.85
CA TYR A 74 5.09 10.33 -1.16
C TYR A 74 5.65 10.79 -2.51
N LYS A 75 5.10 11.84 -3.11
CA LYS A 75 5.58 12.41 -4.38
C LYS A 75 7.09 12.65 -4.33
N GLY A 76 7.82 12.10 -5.30
CA GLY A 76 9.29 12.20 -5.37
C GLY A 76 10.05 11.10 -4.60
N HIS A 77 9.37 10.26 -3.83
CA HIS A 77 9.96 9.11 -3.15
C HIS A 77 9.53 7.79 -3.78
N LYS A 78 10.43 6.80 -3.83
CA LYS A 78 10.17 5.48 -4.43
C LYS A 78 10.37 4.37 -3.40
N PHE A 79 9.27 3.70 -3.07
CA PHE A 79 9.29 2.52 -2.21
C PHE A 79 9.46 1.22 -3.01
N THR A 80 10.52 0.44 -2.72
CA THR A 80 10.84 -0.81 -3.43
C THR A 80 9.73 -1.86 -3.36
N HIS A 81 9.06 -2.00 -2.22
CA HIS A 81 8.09 -3.08 -1.96
C HIS A 81 6.66 -2.61 -1.73
N PHE A 82 6.33 -1.34 -2.02
CA PHE A 82 5.01 -0.81 -1.66
C PHE A 82 3.87 -1.49 -2.42
N HIS A 83 4.06 -1.72 -3.73
CA HIS A 83 3.09 -2.47 -4.54
C HIS A 83 2.82 -3.88 -4.00
N SER A 84 3.86 -4.68 -3.72
CA SER A 84 3.68 -6.07 -3.28
C SER A 84 3.06 -6.15 -1.88
N ARG A 85 3.43 -5.24 -0.97
CA ARG A 85 2.86 -5.18 0.38
C ARG A 85 1.38 -4.78 0.36
N LEU A 86 1.01 -3.78 -0.44
CA LEU A 86 -0.40 -3.42 -0.67
C LEU A 86 -1.18 -4.55 -1.35
N MET A 87 -0.57 -5.32 -2.26
CA MET A 87 -1.24 -6.50 -2.82
C MET A 87 -1.57 -7.53 -1.73
N GLY A 88 -0.67 -7.73 -0.77
CA GLY A 88 -0.92 -8.56 0.40
C GLY A 88 -2.08 -8.05 1.24
N LEU A 89 -2.13 -6.74 1.52
CA LEU A 89 -3.22 -6.09 2.24
C LEU A 89 -4.57 -6.31 1.54
N PHE A 90 -4.68 -5.96 0.25
CA PHE A 90 -5.95 -6.08 -0.47
C PHE A 90 -6.40 -7.52 -0.68
N THR A 91 -5.45 -8.46 -0.82
CA THR A 91 -5.79 -9.89 -0.85
C THR A 91 -6.38 -10.36 0.48
N ARG A 92 -5.86 -9.88 1.62
CA ARG A 92 -6.39 -10.15 2.96
C ARG A 92 -7.77 -9.53 3.16
N LEU A 93 -7.95 -8.26 2.80
CA LEU A 93 -9.25 -7.58 2.84
C LEU A 93 -10.30 -8.33 2.02
N LYS A 94 -10.00 -8.61 0.75
CA LYS A 94 -10.87 -9.41 -0.13
C LYS A 94 -11.09 -10.85 0.35
N ALA A 95 -10.28 -11.37 1.27
CA ALA A 95 -10.53 -12.68 1.86
C ALA A 95 -11.60 -12.63 2.96
N LEU A 96 -11.87 -11.45 3.54
CA LEU A 96 -12.90 -11.23 4.53
C LEU A 96 -14.31 -11.16 3.93
N ASP A 97 -14.44 -10.87 2.63
CA ASP A 97 -15.73 -10.83 1.94
C ASP A 97 -16.50 -12.16 2.09
N THR A 98 -17.65 -12.06 2.77
CA THR A 98 -18.62 -13.15 3.00
C THR A 98 -19.88 -13.01 2.14
N THR A 99 -20.04 -11.90 1.42
CA THR A 99 -21.19 -11.59 0.57
C THR A 99 -21.08 -12.32 -0.78
N HIS A 100 -19.90 -12.25 -1.40
CA HIS A 100 -19.69 -12.77 -2.74
C HIS A 100 -19.15 -14.20 -2.75
N LYS A 101 -19.48 -14.93 -3.81
CA LYS A 101 -18.93 -16.26 -4.06
C LYS A 101 -17.44 -16.15 -4.38
N ARG A 102 -16.71 -17.25 -4.11
CA ARG A 102 -15.31 -17.37 -4.52
C ARG A 102 -15.16 -17.11 -6.02
N GLY A 103 -14.15 -16.32 -6.37
CA GLY A 103 -13.92 -15.82 -7.72
C GLY A 103 -14.48 -14.43 -7.97
N GLU A 104 -15.42 -13.98 -7.14
CA GLU A 104 -16.13 -12.70 -7.29
C GLU A 104 -15.99 -11.81 -6.04
N ARG A 105 -15.20 -12.26 -5.05
CA ARG A 105 -14.98 -11.51 -3.82
C ARG A 105 -14.31 -10.17 -4.06
N ARG A 106 -14.76 -9.16 -3.33
CA ARG A 106 -14.37 -7.76 -3.46
C ARG A 106 -13.67 -7.26 -2.21
N VAL A 107 -12.89 -6.20 -2.42
CA VAL A 107 -12.19 -5.50 -1.32
C VAL A 107 -13.20 -4.69 -0.50
N ALA A 108 -14.14 -4.00 -1.14
CA ALA A 108 -15.17 -3.19 -0.48
C ALA A 108 -15.99 -3.99 0.53
N ASP A 109 -16.56 -5.13 0.12
CA ASP A 109 -17.29 -6.03 1.02
C ASP A 109 -16.44 -6.58 2.17
N GLY A 110 -15.14 -6.78 1.94
CA GLY A 110 -14.19 -7.18 2.95
C GLY A 110 -13.86 -6.08 3.97
N ILE A 111 -13.84 -4.81 3.51
CA ILE A 111 -13.70 -3.63 4.37
C ILE A 111 -14.91 -3.47 5.29
N GLY A 112 -16.12 -3.74 4.78
CA GLY A 112 -17.36 -3.68 5.56
C GLY A 112 -17.51 -4.75 6.65
N GLN A 113 -16.58 -5.69 6.78
CA GLN A 113 -16.60 -6.71 7.84
C GLN A 113 -15.94 -6.20 9.12
N ALA A 114 -16.17 -6.91 10.25
CA ALA A 114 -15.73 -6.52 11.60
C ALA A 114 -14.23 -6.15 11.77
N HIS A 115 -13.35 -6.61 10.88
CA HIS A 115 -11.91 -6.34 10.92
C HIS A 115 -11.37 -5.62 9.68
N GLY A 116 -12.25 -5.23 8.75
CA GLY A 116 -11.83 -4.68 7.46
C GLY A 116 -11.12 -3.34 7.60
N LEU A 117 -11.76 -2.38 8.27
CA LEU A 117 -11.17 -1.06 8.56
C LEU A 117 -9.88 -1.17 9.40
N GLN A 118 -9.88 -2.06 10.39
CA GLN A 118 -8.70 -2.30 11.23
C GLN A 118 -7.46 -2.74 10.43
N LEU A 119 -7.63 -3.50 9.35
CA LEU A 119 -6.51 -3.88 8.48
C LEU A 119 -5.90 -2.70 7.73
N LEU A 120 -6.71 -1.68 7.38
CA LEU A 120 -6.23 -0.46 6.73
C LEU A 120 -5.46 0.43 7.71
N GLU A 121 -5.96 0.57 8.93
CA GLU A 121 -5.35 1.38 9.99
C GLU A 121 -4.03 0.78 10.48
N GLN A 122 -4.00 -0.52 10.74
CA GLN A 122 -2.82 -1.21 11.28
C GLN A 122 -1.75 -1.54 10.23
N PHE A 123 -2.01 -1.28 8.95
CA PHE A 123 -1.03 -1.54 7.91
C PHE A 123 0.14 -0.56 8.03
N SER A 124 1.35 -1.08 8.17
CA SER A 124 2.56 -0.26 8.14
C SER A 124 2.83 0.20 6.70
N TYR A 125 2.41 1.40 6.27
CA TYR A 125 2.61 1.83 4.88
C TYR A 125 4.09 2.01 4.54
N THR A 126 4.84 2.62 5.45
CA THR A 126 6.26 2.98 5.31
C THR A 126 7.09 2.40 6.46
N PRO A 127 7.38 1.08 6.48
CA PRO A 127 8.06 0.43 7.61
C PRO A 127 9.47 0.95 7.88
N ALA A 128 10.13 1.56 6.89
CA ALA A 128 11.43 2.21 7.07
C ALA A 128 11.34 3.56 7.78
N CYS A 129 10.17 4.22 7.74
CA CYS A 129 9.85 5.49 8.40
C CYS A 129 8.49 5.34 9.08
N ALA A 130 8.46 4.62 10.20
CA ALA A 130 7.23 4.37 10.92
C ALA A 130 6.78 5.68 11.61
N VAL A 131 5.62 6.22 11.23
CA VAL A 131 5.09 7.47 11.80
C VAL A 131 5.03 7.45 13.33
N PRO A 132 4.63 6.35 14.01
CA PRO A 132 4.65 6.29 15.48
C PRO A 132 6.05 6.39 16.11
N GLN A 133 7.12 6.09 15.37
CA GLN A 133 8.51 6.27 15.83
C GLN A 133 8.98 7.71 15.60
N VAL A 134 8.50 8.35 14.53
CA VAL A 134 8.85 9.74 14.20
C VAL A 134 8.08 10.74 15.05
N LEU A 135 6.80 10.47 15.30
CA LEU A 135 5.88 11.28 16.09
C LEU A 135 5.34 10.44 17.25
N PRO A 136 6.14 10.22 18.32
CA PRO A 136 5.76 9.38 19.46
C PRO A 136 4.80 10.11 20.43
N PHE A 137 3.74 10.71 19.89
CA PHE A 137 2.81 11.59 20.62
C PHE A 137 1.37 11.07 20.56
N GLY A 138 0.47 11.71 21.31
CA GLY A 138 -0.97 11.48 21.17
C GLY A 138 -1.46 12.02 19.83
N LEU A 139 -1.94 11.13 18.95
CA LEU A 139 -2.54 11.49 17.65
C LEU A 139 -4.03 11.20 17.70
N GLU A 140 -4.85 12.25 17.72
CA GLU A 140 -6.30 12.13 17.81
C GLU A 140 -6.97 12.77 16.60
N VAL A 141 -7.91 12.03 15.99
CA VAL A 141 -8.71 12.53 14.86
C VAL A 141 -10.14 12.75 15.31
N SER A 142 -10.59 14.00 15.25
CA SER A 142 -11.96 14.37 15.61
C SER A 142 -12.99 13.64 14.75
N SER A 143 -14.17 13.35 15.31
CA SER A 143 -15.22 12.61 14.59
C SER A 143 -16.13 13.50 13.73
N ASP A 144 -16.16 14.80 13.98
CA ASP A 144 -17.01 15.80 13.31
C ASP A 144 -16.28 16.49 12.14
N HIS A 145 -15.13 17.09 12.42
CA HIS A 145 -14.34 17.88 11.47
C HIS A 145 -13.19 17.09 10.86
N LEU A 146 -12.95 15.85 11.33
CA LEU A 146 -11.83 15.02 10.93
C LEU A 146 -10.47 15.73 11.07
N ALA A 147 -10.38 16.74 11.94
CA ALA A 147 -9.15 17.43 12.27
C ALA A 147 -8.23 16.52 13.07
N LEU A 148 -6.94 16.52 12.73
CA LEU A 148 -5.90 15.85 13.49
C LEU A 148 -5.34 16.79 14.56
N THR A 149 -5.37 16.36 15.81
CA THR A 149 -4.67 17.01 16.92
C THR A 149 -3.51 16.13 17.38
N ILE A 150 -2.34 16.74 17.51
CA ILE A 150 -1.14 16.14 18.11
C ILE A 150 -0.93 16.78 19.48
N THR A 151 -1.18 16.04 20.55
CA THR A 151 -1.03 16.52 21.94
C THR A 151 0.33 16.16 22.51
N ASP A 152 0.77 16.90 23.54
CA ASP A 152 2.06 16.69 24.20
C ASP A 152 3.24 16.72 23.21
N PHE A 153 3.11 17.53 22.16
CA PHE A 153 4.11 17.65 21.11
C PHE A 153 5.38 18.28 21.69
N ASP A 154 6.51 17.63 21.45
CA ASP A 154 7.83 18.15 21.80
C ASP A 154 8.76 17.90 20.62
N ILE A 155 9.21 18.96 19.96
CA ILE A 155 10.09 18.86 18.80
C ILE A 155 11.38 18.08 19.11
N GLY A 156 11.84 18.10 20.37
CA GLY A 156 13.02 17.38 20.84
C GLY A 156 12.84 15.85 20.88
N GLN A 157 11.59 15.38 20.93
CA GLN A 157 11.24 13.96 20.90
C GLN A 157 10.88 13.45 19.50
N VAL A 158 10.80 14.33 18.49
CA VAL A 158 10.59 13.93 17.10
C VAL A 158 11.79 13.09 16.63
N GLY A 159 11.51 11.93 16.06
CA GLY A 159 12.51 11.03 15.49
C GLY A 159 13.06 11.53 14.16
N PHE A 160 13.84 12.62 14.18
CA PHE A 160 14.50 13.15 12.99
C PHE A 160 15.51 12.16 12.39
N VAL A 161 15.51 12.04 11.07
CA VAL A 161 16.58 11.33 10.34
C VAL A 161 17.89 12.15 10.38
N ALA A 162 19.01 11.48 10.05
CA ALA A 162 20.30 12.14 9.94
C ALA A 162 20.23 13.36 9.00
N ASP A 163 20.92 14.43 9.38
CA ASP A 163 21.03 15.70 8.64
C ASP A 163 19.71 16.47 8.43
N ALA A 164 18.58 15.96 8.91
CA ALA A 164 17.31 16.66 8.87
C ALA A 164 17.29 17.83 9.86
N THR A 165 16.93 18.99 9.32
CA THR A 165 16.74 20.25 10.07
C THR A 165 15.26 20.55 10.26
N HIS A 166 14.43 20.07 9.34
CA HIS A 166 12.99 20.31 9.31
C HIS A 166 12.20 19.02 9.07
N ILE A 167 10.98 18.99 9.60
CA ILE A 167 9.96 17.98 9.34
C ILE A 167 8.73 18.67 8.74
N ALA A 168 8.21 18.13 7.65
CA ALA A 168 6.92 18.52 7.09
C ALA A 168 5.87 17.47 7.43
N LEU A 169 4.75 17.94 7.98
CA LEU A 169 3.55 17.17 8.22
C LEU A 169 2.53 17.50 7.12
N THR A 170 2.04 16.46 6.48
CA THR A 170 0.98 16.54 5.47
C THR A 170 -0.19 15.71 5.96
N TYR A 171 -1.35 16.32 6.11
CA TYR A 171 -2.55 15.62 6.56
C TYR A 171 -3.63 15.73 5.49
N GLY A 172 -4.35 14.63 5.27
CA GLY A 172 -5.51 14.64 4.40
C GLY A 172 -6.49 13.53 4.71
N VAL A 173 -7.75 13.82 4.43
CA VAL A 173 -8.87 12.89 4.53
C VAL A 173 -9.15 12.36 3.12
N LEU A 174 -8.86 11.08 2.92
CA LEU A 174 -9.09 10.38 1.67
C LEU A 174 -10.47 9.72 1.70
N ASP A 175 -11.36 10.16 0.82
CA ASP A 175 -12.66 9.51 0.58
C ASP A 175 -12.51 8.60 -0.64
N PHE A 176 -12.52 7.27 -0.42
CA PHE A 176 -12.15 6.28 -1.43
C PHE A 176 -13.28 5.28 -1.69
N ASP A 177 -13.74 5.21 -2.93
CA ASP A 177 -14.66 4.19 -3.40
C ASP A 177 -13.88 2.94 -3.84
N PHE A 178 -13.93 1.88 -3.02
CA PHE A 178 -13.25 0.62 -3.30
C PHE A 178 -13.91 -0.24 -4.39
N ASP A 179 -15.12 0.10 -4.83
CA ASP A 179 -15.83 -0.54 -5.94
C ASP A 179 -15.63 0.22 -7.24
N GLY A 180 -15.93 1.53 -7.25
CA GLY A 180 -15.77 2.41 -8.41
C GLY A 180 -14.33 2.80 -8.72
N LEU A 181 -13.44 2.70 -7.73
CA LEU A 181 -12.02 3.10 -7.80
C LEU A 181 -11.78 4.60 -7.98
N ASP A 182 -12.80 5.40 -7.66
CA ASP A 182 -12.72 6.85 -7.59
C ASP A 182 -12.35 7.31 -6.18
N TYR A 183 -11.82 8.53 -6.07
CA TYR A 183 -11.45 9.12 -4.80
C TYR A 183 -11.44 10.64 -4.81
N ALA A 184 -11.66 11.22 -3.64
CA ALA A 184 -11.41 12.62 -3.35
C ALA A 184 -10.45 12.74 -2.16
N LEU A 185 -9.55 13.72 -2.21
CA LEU A 185 -8.60 13.98 -1.13
C LEU A 185 -8.81 15.40 -0.61
N HIS A 186 -9.10 15.51 0.68
CA HIS A 186 -9.33 16.78 1.36
C HIS A 186 -8.14 17.06 2.29
N THR A 187 -7.30 18.02 1.94
CA THR A 187 -6.02 18.25 2.63
C THR A 187 -6.10 19.41 3.62
N ALA A 188 -5.30 19.33 4.68
CA ALA A 188 -4.96 20.47 5.50
C ALA A 188 -3.76 21.22 4.88
N PRO A 189 -3.58 22.53 5.18
CA PRO A 189 -2.34 23.23 4.89
C PRO A 189 -1.13 22.46 5.48
N PRO A 190 -0.06 22.23 4.71
CA PRO A 190 1.11 21.51 5.21
C PRO A 190 1.81 22.33 6.28
N LEU A 191 2.27 21.66 7.33
CA LEU A 191 3.02 22.27 8.42
C LEU A 191 4.49 21.89 8.29
N VAL A 192 5.39 22.88 8.28
CA VAL A 192 6.84 22.65 8.25
C VAL A 192 7.43 23.21 9.53
N LEU A 193 8.13 22.36 10.28
CA LEU A 193 8.69 22.68 11.59
C LEU A 193 10.20 22.47 11.56
N ASP A 194 10.95 23.45 12.05
CA ASP A 194 12.36 23.29 12.39
C ASP A 194 12.55 22.73 13.81
N ARG A 195 13.78 22.43 14.19
CA ARG A 195 14.15 21.87 15.50
C ARG A 195 14.01 22.85 16.68
N SER A 196 13.74 24.13 16.43
CA SER A 196 13.55 25.17 17.44
C SER A 196 12.07 25.43 17.77
N TYR A 197 11.14 24.77 17.08
CA TYR A 197 9.71 24.91 17.35
C TYR A 197 9.37 24.63 18.82
N ALA A 198 8.73 25.61 19.47
CA ALA A 198 8.47 25.58 20.92
C ALA A 198 7.00 25.32 21.30
N GLY A 199 6.13 25.00 20.34
CA GLY A 199 4.72 24.70 20.63
C GLY A 199 4.54 23.30 21.20
N SER A 200 3.52 23.13 22.04
CA SER A 200 3.21 21.87 22.74
C SER A 200 2.03 21.08 22.15
N ALA A 201 1.38 21.62 21.12
CA ALA A 201 0.30 20.97 20.40
C ALA A 201 0.29 21.42 18.94
N LEU A 202 -0.19 20.56 18.05
CA LEU A 202 -0.38 20.83 16.62
C LEU A 202 -1.80 20.45 16.22
N THR A 203 -2.40 21.22 15.31
CA THR A 203 -3.69 20.89 14.71
C THR A 203 -3.58 21.01 13.19
N LEU A 204 -4.02 19.97 12.48
CA LEU A 204 -4.15 19.97 11.03
C LEU A 204 -5.61 19.69 10.67
N GLU A 205 -6.30 20.72 10.19
CA GLU A 205 -7.72 20.66 9.80
C GLU A 205 -7.84 20.70 8.27
N PRO A 206 -8.56 19.75 7.65
CA PRO A 206 -8.74 19.74 6.20
C PRO A 206 -9.63 20.91 5.75
N ASP A 207 -9.28 21.55 4.63
CA ASP A 207 -10.00 22.73 4.12
C ASP A 207 -11.47 22.45 3.74
N THR A 208 -11.78 21.18 3.47
CA THR A 208 -13.10 20.69 3.09
C THR A 208 -13.35 19.32 3.72
N LEU A 209 -14.61 18.93 3.84
CA LEU A 209 -14.99 17.62 4.36
C LEU A 209 -15.43 16.69 3.20
N PRO A 210 -15.23 15.37 3.37
CA PRO A 210 -15.68 14.39 2.38
C PRO A 210 -17.20 14.38 2.25
N SER A 211 -17.68 14.11 1.03
CA SER A 211 -19.10 13.97 0.72
C SER A 211 -19.58 12.51 0.74
N SER A 212 -18.76 11.60 1.31
CA SER A 212 -19.04 10.17 1.49
C SER A 212 -19.16 9.38 0.16
N LEU A 213 -18.13 9.45 -0.69
CA LEU A 213 -17.96 8.58 -1.86
C LEU A 213 -17.86 7.11 -1.46
N GLY A 214 -17.11 6.81 -0.39
CA GLY A 214 -16.91 5.45 0.07
C GLY A 214 -16.33 5.40 1.48
N THR A 215 -15.21 4.69 1.64
CA THR A 215 -14.50 4.61 2.92
C THR A 215 -13.65 5.85 3.11
N VAL A 216 -13.76 6.47 4.28
CA VAL A 216 -12.96 7.63 4.65
C VAL A 216 -11.70 7.15 5.38
N LEU A 217 -10.52 7.61 4.97
CA LEU A 217 -9.23 7.32 5.59
C LEU A 217 -8.52 8.64 5.96
N CYS A 218 -8.26 8.84 7.24
CA CYS A 218 -7.49 9.98 7.73
C CYS A 218 -6.01 9.65 7.65
N VAL A 219 -5.28 10.28 6.72
CA VAL A 219 -3.90 9.94 6.36
C VAL A 219 -2.94 11.03 6.80
N LEU A 220 -1.92 10.65 7.57
CA LEU A 220 -0.80 11.50 7.95
C LEU A 220 0.46 11.07 7.20
N GLY A 221 1.06 12.02 6.49
CA GLY A 221 2.36 11.91 5.85
C GLY A 221 3.41 12.74 6.57
N VAL A 222 4.63 12.20 6.65
CA VAL A 222 5.80 12.85 7.22
C VAL A 222 6.90 12.90 6.18
N ARG A 223 7.64 14.03 6.11
CA ARG A 223 8.82 14.16 5.25
C ARG A 223 9.89 15.02 5.89
N PHE A 224 11.15 14.67 5.69
CA PHE A 224 12.28 15.44 6.21
C PHE A 224 12.98 16.30 5.16
N TYR A 225 13.50 17.44 5.63
CA TYR A 225 14.25 18.41 4.83
C TYR A 225 15.51 18.85 5.55
N GLN A 226 16.52 19.22 4.75
CA GLN A 226 17.73 19.90 5.18
C GLN A 226 17.70 21.34 4.66
N GLU A 227 17.89 22.30 5.55
CA GLU A 227 18.11 23.69 5.18
C GLU A 227 19.58 23.90 4.85
N ILE A 228 19.84 24.46 3.68
CA ILE A 228 21.17 24.88 3.22
C ILE A 228 21.01 26.28 2.63
N ASP A 229 21.74 27.25 3.19
CA ASP A 229 21.72 28.66 2.75
C ASP A 229 20.32 29.28 2.65
N GLY A 230 19.43 28.98 3.61
CA GLY A 230 18.06 29.51 3.64
C GLY A 230 17.06 28.77 2.74
N ALA A 231 17.48 27.70 2.05
CA ALA A 231 16.62 26.91 1.19
C ALA A 231 16.44 25.48 1.72
N LEU A 232 15.20 24.97 1.66
CA LEU A 232 14.86 23.60 2.08
C LEU A 232 15.03 22.59 0.94
N TYR A 233 15.85 21.58 1.19
CA TYR A 233 16.09 20.46 0.28
C TYR A 233 15.48 19.18 0.84
N VAL A 234 14.73 18.45 0.00
CA VAL A 234 14.14 17.16 0.39
C VAL A 234 15.25 16.13 0.63
N ILE A 235 15.20 15.45 1.78
CA ILE A 235 16.05 14.29 2.03
C ILE A 235 15.39 13.07 1.39
N ASN A 236 16.09 12.39 0.47
CA ASN A 236 15.58 11.25 -0.30
C ASN A 236 16.21 9.93 0.14
N GLU A 237 16.15 9.67 1.44
CA GLU A 237 16.62 8.42 2.05
C GLU A 237 15.48 7.41 2.25
N LYS A 238 15.82 6.16 2.55
CA LYS A 238 14.80 5.08 2.70
C LYS A 238 13.79 5.37 3.81
N ASP A 239 14.21 6.10 4.83
CA ASP A 239 13.51 6.39 6.09
C ASP A 239 13.06 7.86 6.17
N SER A 240 13.10 8.61 5.07
CA SER A 240 12.78 10.04 5.08
C SER A 240 11.32 10.40 4.77
N VAL A 241 10.49 9.40 4.42
CA VAL A 241 9.06 9.58 4.09
C VAL A 241 8.21 8.55 4.81
N GLY A 242 7.31 9.04 5.67
CA GLY A 242 6.38 8.27 6.46
C GLY A 242 4.93 8.44 5.99
N ILE A 243 4.12 7.38 6.04
CA ILE A 243 2.67 7.43 5.84
C ILE A 243 2.01 6.56 6.91
N ALA A 244 0.94 7.07 7.52
CA ALA A 244 0.06 6.30 8.39
C ALA A 244 -1.40 6.65 8.10
N VAL A 245 -2.27 5.65 8.22
CA VAL A 245 -3.71 5.85 8.31
C VAL A 245 -4.07 5.85 9.78
N LEU A 246 -4.55 6.99 10.28
CA LEU A 246 -4.81 7.21 11.70
C LEU A 246 -6.19 6.71 12.12
N LYS A 247 -7.16 6.80 11.21
CA LYS A 247 -8.57 6.45 11.44
C LYS A 247 -9.25 6.15 10.11
N CYS A 248 -10.08 5.12 10.07
CA CYS A 248 -11.03 4.91 8.99
C CYS A 248 -12.48 5.09 9.49
N VAL A 249 -13.35 5.60 8.63
CA VAL A 249 -14.80 5.77 8.89
C VAL A 249 -15.61 5.24 7.71
#